data_AF-G1V468-F1
#
_entry.id   AF-G1V468-F1
#
_cell.length_a   1.000
_cell.length_b   1.000
_cell.length_c   1.000
_cell.angle_alpha   90.00
_cell.angle_beta   90.00
_cell.angle_gamma   90.00
#
_symmetry.space_group_name_H-M   'P 1'
#
loop_
_entity.id
_entity.type
_entity.pdbx_description
1 polymer ?
#
loop_
_entity_poly.entity_id
_entity_poly.type
_entity_poly.pdbx_seq_one_letter_code
_entity_poly.pdbx_strand_id
1 'polypeptide(L)'
;MRLLYGYTMSDELEHSATLRARAACLREHRLHFILCFGAFLAGATGSLLTASFLKANDAAPNGTLFAEGLAMLGVIGLGGLLSALFRCLSSRHSRLGKSVLSQYPAESVDPKAVFQKIDADILQHGERFGGLSIGKEWAIFQEAMLISRIRGIFSDILEPEREHGETAYLLCLVDADGSILEASLPSRSVLDKARACLLESVPDAVSGGFEAMADFMNMDDEGRREINRRVNARRQAGKPVSFSYAGPDGVPTSLATEQTVEESIARIKPGDMLVLTPLSPLFLPSGEECLYIACEQDAGQTETLRLSAYIRRGDDYLREFRDLPGREAGLLFRDCFMRRAVPDIADWHVQSWENDWPEERPILFVDDKRFENTSFEDVEAALDGVDGGDYGSFFLMFPGGYDGYLSLNGRQGDNYVVEAALPDEDRYFRIATPRRAQVLFWFSGYYEKSRLPYMEEWKDVTKEVKKRRGEAD
;
A
#
# COMPACT_ATOMS: atom_id res chain seq x y z
N MET A 1 -23.98 -1.55 14.74
CA MET A 1 -24.99 -1.80 13.70
C MET A 1 -25.03 -3.31 13.43
N ARG A 2 -25.50 -4.09 14.42
CA ARG A 2 -25.38 -5.55 14.46
C ARG A 2 -26.69 -6.23 14.06
N LEU A 3 -26.55 -7.38 13.41
CA LEU A 3 -27.53 -8.45 13.15
C LEU A 3 -28.54 -8.21 12.02
N LEU A 4 -28.38 -8.95 10.91
CA LEU A 4 -29.43 -9.65 10.14
C LEU A 4 -28.89 -10.20 8.79
N TYR A 5 -27.83 -11.01 8.78
CA TYR A 5 -27.41 -11.69 7.53
C TYR A 5 -27.20 -13.17 7.78
N GLY A 6 -28.33 -13.89 7.84
CA GLY A 6 -28.32 -15.35 7.75
C GLY A 6 -27.80 -15.77 6.37
N TYR A 7 -26.63 -16.39 6.39
CA TYR A 7 -26.01 -17.06 5.26
C TYR A 7 -26.79 -18.35 4.95
N THR A 8 -27.29 -18.54 3.72
CA THR A 8 -28.12 -19.70 3.35
C THR A 8 -27.38 -20.62 2.39
N MET A 9 -27.49 -21.95 2.55
CA MET A 9 -26.85 -22.98 1.70
C MET A 9 -27.04 -22.78 0.17
N SER A 10 -28.06 -22.04 -0.27
CA SER A 10 -28.25 -21.71 -1.69
C SER A 10 -27.09 -20.88 -2.27
N ASP A 11 -26.47 -20.00 -1.47
CA ASP A 11 -25.34 -19.18 -1.91
C ASP A 11 -24.07 -20.02 -2.11
N GLU A 12 -23.96 -21.18 -1.43
CA GLU A 12 -22.83 -22.11 -1.52
C GLU A 12 -22.77 -22.90 -2.83
N LEU A 13 -23.82 -22.91 -3.66
CA LEU A 13 -23.87 -23.69 -4.91
C LEU A 13 -23.89 -22.82 -6.18
N GLU A 14 -24.14 -21.52 -6.03
CA GLU A 14 -24.39 -20.65 -7.17
C GLU A 14 -23.10 -20.01 -7.72
N HIS A 15 -22.71 -20.41 -8.93
CA HIS A 15 -21.48 -19.95 -9.60
C HIS A 15 -21.69 -18.64 -10.39
N SER A 16 -22.94 -18.20 -10.57
CA SER A 16 -23.28 -16.99 -11.31
C SER A 16 -23.48 -15.81 -10.36
N ALA A 17 -22.63 -14.80 -10.48
CA ALA A 17 -22.80 -13.48 -9.90
C ALA A 17 -24.14 -12.83 -10.31
N THR A 18 -24.64 -13.11 -11.51
CA THR A 18 -25.98 -12.66 -11.96
C THR A 18 -27.09 -13.21 -11.05
N LEU A 19 -27.02 -14.49 -10.70
CA LEU A 19 -28.02 -15.12 -9.84
C LEU A 19 -27.84 -14.70 -8.38
N ARG A 20 -26.60 -14.62 -7.88
CA ARG A 20 -26.29 -14.05 -6.55
C ARG A 20 -26.84 -12.64 -6.39
N ALA A 21 -26.70 -11.78 -7.41
CA ALA A 21 -27.22 -10.41 -7.42
C ALA A 21 -28.76 -10.37 -7.28
N ARG A 22 -29.46 -11.28 -7.96
CA ARG A 22 -30.93 -11.37 -7.93
C ARG A 22 -31.41 -11.92 -6.58
N ALA A 23 -30.76 -12.95 -6.05
CA ALA A 23 -31.05 -13.51 -4.74
C ALA A 23 -30.80 -12.50 -3.61
N ALA A 24 -29.73 -11.72 -3.70
CA ALA A 24 -29.43 -10.62 -2.77
C ALA A 24 -30.52 -9.52 -2.84
N CYS A 25 -30.93 -9.10 -4.03
CA CYS A 25 -31.97 -8.09 -4.19
C CYS A 25 -33.32 -8.51 -3.59
N LEU A 26 -33.68 -9.79 -3.73
CA LEU A 26 -34.88 -10.36 -3.10
C LEU A 26 -34.81 -10.32 -1.57
N ARG A 27 -33.63 -10.60 -0.99
CA ARG A 27 -33.40 -10.50 0.47
C ARG A 27 -33.50 -9.06 0.97
N GLU A 28 -32.84 -8.13 0.29
CA GLU A 28 -32.86 -6.69 0.62
C GLU A 28 -34.29 -6.13 0.62
N HIS A 29 -35.13 -6.57 -0.32
CA HIS A 29 -36.51 -6.11 -0.43
C HIS A 29 -37.54 -6.96 0.32
N ARG A 30 -37.14 -8.00 1.07
CA ARG A 30 -38.06 -8.93 1.74
C ARG A 30 -39.08 -8.25 2.65
N LEU A 31 -38.63 -7.30 3.48
CA LEU A 31 -39.53 -6.55 4.37
C LEU A 31 -40.51 -5.68 3.57
N HIS A 32 -40.03 -5.06 2.50
CA HIS A 32 -40.87 -4.26 1.60
C HIS A 32 -41.92 -5.13 0.91
N PHE A 33 -41.57 -6.34 0.47
CA PHE A 33 -42.51 -7.33 -0.06
C PHE A 33 -43.59 -7.71 0.96
N ILE A 34 -43.20 -7.99 2.21
CA ILE A 34 -44.14 -8.34 3.28
C ILE A 34 -45.12 -7.19 3.53
N LEU A 35 -44.64 -5.96 3.59
CA LEU A 35 -45.47 -4.77 3.82
C LEU A 35 -46.43 -4.50 2.64
N CYS A 36 -45.94 -4.55 1.41
CA CYS A 36 -46.76 -4.34 0.22
C CYS A 36 -47.79 -5.48 0.01
N PHE A 37 -47.43 -6.71 0.35
CA PHE A 37 -48.35 -7.85 0.34
C PHE A 37 -49.43 -7.72 1.41
N GLY A 38 -49.08 -7.27 2.62
CA GLY A 38 -50.04 -6.95 3.66
C GLY A 38 -51.02 -5.85 3.24
N ALA A 39 -50.54 -4.78 2.62
CA ALA A 39 -51.38 -3.71 2.07
C ALA A 39 -52.31 -4.21 0.95
N PHE A 40 -51.81 -5.08 0.07
CA PHE A 40 -52.61 -5.72 -0.96
C PHE A 40 -53.77 -6.57 -0.39
N LEU A 41 -53.48 -7.42 0.60
CA LEU A 41 -54.49 -8.24 1.27
C LEU A 41 -55.54 -7.38 2.00
N ALA A 42 -55.11 -6.29 2.65
CA ALA A 42 -56.00 -5.35 3.31
C ALA A 42 -56.94 -4.63 2.32
N GLY A 43 -56.50 -4.36 1.09
CA GLY A 43 -57.38 -3.79 0.08
C GLY A 43 -58.25 -4.78 -0.66
N ALA A 44 -57.85 -6.06 -0.75
CA ALA A 44 -58.75 -7.13 -1.21
C ALA A 44 -59.94 -7.30 -0.26
N THR A 45 -59.71 -7.23 1.06
CA THR A 45 -60.81 -7.25 2.06
C THR A 45 -61.65 -5.97 2.02
N GLY A 46 -61.03 -4.79 1.85
CA GLY A 46 -61.75 -3.52 1.64
C GLY A 46 -62.67 -3.54 0.42
N SER A 47 -62.22 -4.13 -0.68
CA SER A 47 -63.00 -4.26 -1.92
C SER A 47 -64.22 -5.18 -1.75
N LEU A 48 -64.05 -6.30 -1.03
CA LEU A 48 -65.14 -7.22 -0.70
C LEU A 48 -66.18 -6.57 0.23
N LEU A 49 -65.73 -5.79 1.21
CA LEU A 49 -66.61 -5.02 2.09
C LEU A 49 -67.41 -3.96 1.32
N THR A 50 -66.75 -3.24 0.42
CA THR A 50 -67.39 -2.22 -0.43
C THR A 50 -68.50 -2.85 -1.30
N ALA A 51 -68.20 -3.98 -1.95
CA ALA A 51 -69.18 -4.73 -2.74
C ALA A 51 -70.36 -5.27 -1.89
N SER A 52 -70.09 -5.65 -0.64
CA SER A 52 -71.11 -6.14 0.29
C SER A 52 -72.02 -5.02 0.77
N PHE A 53 -71.48 -3.84 1.11
CA PHE A 53 -72.28 -2.67 1.49
C PHE A 53 -73.15 -2.16 0.34
N LEU A 54 -72.59 -2.11 -0.88
CA LEU A 54 -73.36 -1.75 -2.09
C LEU A 54 -74.52 -2.73 -2.36
N LYS A 55 -74.32 -4.02 -2.09
CA LYS A 55 -75.36 -5.05 -2.28
C LYS A 55 -76.43 -5.03 -1.18
N ALA A 56 -76.07 -4.59 0.02
CA ALA A 56 -76.95 -4.53 1.18
C ALA A 56 -77.83 -3.25 1.22
N ASN A 57 -77.61 -2.27 0.34
CA ASN A 57 -78.24 -0.94 0.39
C ASN A 57 -78.05 -0.22 1.75
N ASP A 58 -77.01 -0.61 2.50
CA ASP A 58 -76.75 -0.11 3.85
C ASP A 58 -75.71 1.02 3.75
N ALA A 59 -76.20 2.24 3.53
CA ALA A 59 -75.37 3.43 3.35
C ALA A 59 -74.93 3.99 4.71
N ALA A 60 -74.08 3.26 5.43
CA ALA A 60 -73.35 3.79 6.58
C ALA A 60 -72.14 4.59 6.04
N PRO A 61 -72.17 5.95 6.05
CA PRO A 61 -71.19 6.76 5.32
C PRO A 61 -69.75 6.50 5.77
N ASN A 62 -69.55 6.26 7.06
CA ASN A 62 -68.25 5.98 7.64
C ASN A 62 -67.72 4.58 7.29
N GLY A 63 -68.62 3.60 7.09
CA GLY A 63 -68.25 2.23 6.71
C GLY A 63 -67.82 2.14 5.25
N THR A 64 -68.49 2.86 4.35
CA THR A 64 -68.13 2.94 2.93
C THR A 64 -66.78 3.66 2.73
N LEU A 65 -66.56 4.79 3.40
CA LEU A 65 -65.28 5.51 3.35
C LEU A 65 -64.11 4.68 3.88
N PHE A 66 -64.32 3.91 4.94
CA PHE A 66 -63.31 2.99 5.46
C PHE A 66 -62.98 1.86 4.47
N ALA A 67 -64.00 1.28 3.82
CA ALA A 67 -63.83 0.22 2.83
C ALA A 67 -63.12 0.71 1.55
N GLU A 68 -63.44 1.93 1.08
CA GLU A 68 -62.75 2.59 -0.03
C GLU A 68 -61.29 2.92 0.30
N GLY A 69 -61.02 3.41 1.53
CA GLY A 69 -59.67 3.66 2.01
C GLY A 69 -58.81 2.39 2.03
N LEU A 70 -59.39 1.27 2.48
CA LEU A 70 -58.75 -0.04 2.40
C LEU A 70 -58.49 -0.48 0.94
N ALA A 71 -59.48 -0.32 0.05
CA ALA A 71 -59.31 -0.66 -1.37
C ALA A 71 -58.16 0.13 -2.03
N MET A 72 -58.02 1.43 -1.74
CA MET A 72 -56.89 2.24 -2.21
C MET A 72 -55.54 1.76 -1.66
N LEU A 73 -55.48 1.36 -0.39
CA LEU A 73 -54.27 0.72 0.17
C LEU A 73 -53.90 -0.56 -0.59
N GLY A 74 -54.90 -1.30 -1.08
CA GLY A 74 -54.69 -2.47 -1.95
C GLY A 74 -54.00 -2.16 -3.27
N VAL A 75 -54.44 -1.09 -3.94
CA VAL A 75 -53.85 -0.64 -5.21
C VAL A 75 -52.42 -0.16 -5.01
N ILE A 76 -52.16 0.59 -3.93
CA ILE A 76 -50.81 1.03 -3.56
C ILE A 76 -49.92 -0.18 -3.22
N GLY A 77 -50.45 -1.16 -2.47
CA GLY A 77 -49.77 -2.41 -2.16
C GLY A 77 -49.38 -3.20 -3.41
N LEU A 78 -50.29 -3.34 -4.38
CA LEU A 78 -50.02 -4.00 -5.66
C LEU A 78 -48.96 -3.24 -6.49
N GLY A 79 -49.06 -1.91 -6.57
CA GLY A 79 -48.06 -1.09 -7.25
C GLY A 79 -46.66 -1.22 -6.62
N GLY A 80 -46.59 -1.26 -5.28
CA GLY A 80 -45.36 -1.51 -4.55
C GLY A 80 -44.77 -2.90 -4.82
N LEU A 81 -45.60 -3.95 -4.82
CA LEU A 81 -45.19 -5.31 -5.16
C LEU A 81 -44.59 -5.41 -6.57
N LEU A 82 -45.27 -4.84 -7.57
CA LEU A 82 -44.81 -4.86 -8.96
C LEU A 82 -43.50 -4.07 -9.12
N SER A 83 -43.41 -2.88 -8.52
CA SER A 83 -42.18 -2.07 -8.54
C SER A 83 -41.00 -2.80 -7.89
N ALA A 84 -41.22 -3.46 -6.75
CA ALA A 84 -40.19 -4.25 -6.08
C ALA A 84 -39.77 -5.47 -6.93
N LEU A 85 -40.71 -6.18 -7.56
CA LEU A 85 -40.42 -7.28 -8.49
C LEU A 85 -39.57 -6.81 -9.68
N PHE A 86 -39.94 -5.69 -10.32
CA PHE A 86 -39.16 -5.14 -11.44
C PHE A 86 -37.74 -4.74 -11.03
N ARG A 87 -37.56 -4.21 -9.82
CA ARG A 87 -36.23 -3.93 -9.27
C ARG A 87 -35.44 -5.20 -9.01
N CYS A 88 -36.06 -6.26 -8.47
CA CYS A 88 -35.40 -7.55 -8.25
C CYS A 88 -35.00 -8.29 -9.54
N LEU A 89 -35.74 -8.09 -10.63
CA LEU A 89 -35.39 -8.64 -11.94
C LEU A 89 -34.16 -7.95 -12.57
N SER A 90 -33.81 -6.74 -12.10
CA SER A 90 -32.67 -5.96 -12.56
C SER A 90 -31.48 -6.11 -11.62
N SER A 91 -30.42 -6.82 -12.08
CA SER A 91 -29.19 -7.00 -11.30
C SER A 91 -28.48 -5.68 -10.95
N ARG A 92 -28.78 -4.58 -11.67
CA ARG A 92 -28.23 -3.24 -11.45
C ARG A 92 -28.60 -2.63 -10.09
N HIS A 93 -29.77 -2.99 -9.55
CA HIS A 93 -30.31 -2.30 -8.36
C HIS A 93 -29.91 -2.97 -7.04
N SER A 94 -29.33 -4.17 -7.08
CA SER A 94 -28.82 -4.86 -5.90
C SER A 94 -27.53 -4.22 -5.38
N ARG A 95 -27.18 -4.48 -4.13
CA ARG A 95 -25.88 -4.08 -3.55
C ARG A 95 -24.70 -4.59 -4.39
N LEU A 96 -24.78 -5.83 -4.87
CA LEU A 96 -23.80 -6.41 -5.80
C LEU A 96 -23.73 -5.62 -7.12
N GLY A 97 -24.87 -5.27 -7.73
CA GLY A 97 -24.88 -4.48 -8.97
C GLY A 97 -24.33 -3.07 -8.81
N LYS A 98 -24.63 -2.41 -7.68
CA LYS A 98 -24.09 -1.08 -7.38
C LYS A 98 -22.59 -1.12 -7.19
N SER A 99 -22.07 -2.10 -6.44
CA SER A 99 -20.61 -2.27 -6.25
C SER A 99 -19.90 -2.60 -7.56
N VAL A 100 -20.43 -3.50 -8.39
CA VAL A 100 -19.86 -3.79 -9.72
C VAL A 100 -19.78 -2.52 -10.59
N LEU A 101 -20.84 -1.71 -10.61
CA LEU A 101 -20.88 -0.52 -11.44
C LEU A 101 -20.00 0.62 -10.91
N SER A 102 -19.79 0.70 -9.59
CA SER A 102 -18.88 1.71 -9.01
C SER A 102 -17.40 1.42 -9.32
N GLN A 103 -17.05 0.21 -9.73
CA GLN A 103 -15.69 -0.13 -10.16
C GLN A 103 -15.30 0.46 -11.53
N TYR A 104 -16.24 1.06 -12.27
CA TYR A 104 -16.00 1.66 -13.58
C TYR A 104 -16.20 3.19 -13.54
N PRO A 105 -15.28 3.99 -14.14
CA PRO A 105 -15.48 5.43 -14.27
C PRO A 105 -16.71 5.72 -15.15
N ALA A 106 -17.41 6.81 -14.83
CA ALA A 106 -18.80 7.08 -15.20
C ALA A 106 -19.16 6.86 -16.70
N GLU A 107 -20.31 6.16 -16.85
CA GLU A 107 -21.21 6.04 -18.01
C GLU A 107 -20.78 5.28 -19.28
N SER A 108 -21.55 4.21 -19.54
CA SER A 108 -21.81 3.45 -20.79
C SER A 108 -21.49 1.95 -20.75
N VAL A 109 -21.16 1.40 -19.58
CA VAL A 109 -20.96 -0.05 -19.48
C VAL A 109 -22.32 -0.76 -19.35
N ASP A 110 -22.64 -1.65 -20.29
CA ASP A 110 -23.81 -2.53 -20.19
C ASP A 110 -23.64 -3.46 -18.98
N PRO A 111 -24.48 -3.32 -17.93
CA PRO A 111 -24.36 -4.14 -16.72
C PRO A 111 -24.41 -5.63 -17.05
N LYS A 112 -25.23 -6.04 -18.03
CA LYS A 112 -25.37 -7.45 -18.40
C LYS A 112 -24.06 -8.03 -18.92
N ALA A 113 -23.35 -7.28 -19.76
CA ALA A 113 -22.04 -7.69 -20.28
C ALA A 113 -20.98 -7.79 -19.17
N VAL A 114 -21.01 -6.89 -18.17
CA VAL A 114 -20.09 -6.96 -17.02
C VAL A 114 -20.36 -8.21 -16.19
N PHE A 115 -21.62 -8.45 -15.83
CA PHE A 115 -22.00 -9.64 -15.07
C PHE A 115 -21.63 -10.94 -15.81
N GLN A 116 -21.74 -10.98 -17.13
CA GLN A 116 -21.29 -12.13 -17.93
C GLN A 116 -19.77 -12.34 -17.89
N LYS A 117 -18.98 -11.25 -17.89
CA LYS A 117 -17.52 -11.34 -17.72
C LYS A 117 -17.14 -11.85 -16.34
N ILE A 118 -17.82 -11.34 -15.32
CA ILE A 118 -17.65 -11.79 -13.93
C ILE A 118 -18.00 -13.29 -13.82
N ASP A 119 -19.13 -13.71 -14.37
CA ASP A 119 -19.55 -15.12 -14.37
C ASP A 119 -18.51 -16.00 -15.09
N ALA A 120 -17.94 -15.54 -16.21
CA ALA A 120 -16.90 -16.26 -16.94
C ALA A 120 -15.58 -16.35 -16.15
N ASP A 121 -15.15 -15.27 -15.50
CA ASP A 121 -13.94 -15.24 -14.66
C ASP A 121 -14.04 -16.24 -13.50
N ILE A 122 -15.15 -16.22 -12.76
CA ILE A 122 -15.38 -17.15 -11.65
C ILE A 122 -15.51 -18.59 -12.14
N LEU A 123 -16.15 -18.83 -13.29
CA LEU A 123 -16.29 -20.19 -13.84
C LEU A 123 -14.92 -20.77 -14.25
N GLN A 124 -14.03 -19.96 -14.82
CA GLN A 124 -12.75 -20.42 -15.36
C GLN A 124 -11.61 -20.43 -14.34
N HIS A 125 -11.63 -19.49 -13.39
CA HIS A 125 -10.51 -19.23 -12.49
C HIS A 125 -10.92 -19.14 -11.01
N GLY A 126 -12.22 -19.25 -10.70
CA GLY A 126 -12.75 -18.97 -9.37
C GLY A 126 -12.41 -20.04 -8.34
N GLU A 127 -11.75 -19.64 -7.26
CA GLU A 127 -11.67 -20.40 -6.01
C GLU A 127 -12.74 -19.92 -5.02
N ARG A 128 -13.20 -20.84 -4.16
CA ARG A 128 -14.29 -20.56 -3.20
C ARG A 128 -13.84 -20.68 -1.76
N PHE A 129 -14.21 -19.67 -0.99
CA PHE A 129 -13.95 -19.55 0.44
C PHE A 129 -15.29 -19.30 1.14
N GLY A 130 -16.08 -20.35 1.30
CA GLY A 130 -17.49 -20.23 1.71
C GLY A 130 -18.29 -19.42 0.68
N GLY A 131 -18.74 -18.23 1.05
CA GLY A 131 -19.50 -17.34 0.16
C GLY A 131 -18.68 -16.43 -0.70
N LEU A 132 -17.42 -16.23 -0.33
CA LEU A 132 -16.49 -15.45 -1.11
C LEU A 132 -16.01 -16.31 -2.28
N SER A 133 -16.02 -15.73 -3.48
CA SER A 133 -15.44 -16.34 -4.68
C SER A 133 -14.41 -15.39 -5.26
N ILE A 134 -13.21 -15.89 -5.51
CA ILE A 134 -12.06 -15.10 -5.96
C ILE A 134 -11.63 -15.69 -7.30
N GLY A 135 -11.89 -14.94 -8.38
CA GLY A 135 -11.41 -15.25 -9.72
C GLY A 135 -10.08 -14.60 -10.00
N LYS A 136 -9.73 -14.47 -11.29
CA LYS A 136 -8.51 -13.78 -11.70
C LYS A 136 -8.68 -12.27 -11.72
N GLU A 137 -9.87 -11.79 -12.06
CA GLU A 137 -10.17 -10.37 -12.17
C GLU A 137 -11.06 -9.85 -11.04
N TRP A 138 -11.92 -10.71 -10.46
CA TRP A 138 -12.96 -10.31 -9.52
C TRP A 138 -12.95 -11.09 -8.21
N ALA A 139 -13.16 -10.37 -7.11
CA ALA A 139 -13.57 -10.95 -5.83
C ALA A 139 -15.06 -10.64 -5.58
N ILE A 140 -15.84 -11.66 -5.19
CA ILE A 140 -17.31 -11.57 -5.11
C ILE A 140 -17.84 -12.21 -3.83
N PHE A 141 -18.63 -11.43 -3.09
CA PHE A 141 -19.46 -11.86 -1.97
C PHE A 141 -20.88 -11.27 -2.14
N GLN A 142 -21.36 -10.47 -1.18
CA GLN A 142 -22.54 -9.61 -1.33
C GLN A 142 -22.25 -8.37 -2.18
N GLU A 143 -20.98 -8.00 -2.27
CA GLU A 143 -20.43 -6.95 -3.14
C GLU A 143 -19.36 -7.58 -4.03
N ALA A 144 -18.97 -6.87 -5.08
CA ALA A 144 -17.86 -7.27 -5.94
C ALA A 144 -16.84 -6.15 -6.03
N MET A 145 -15.57 -6.56 -6.11
CA MET A 145 -14.44 -5.68 -6.25
C MET A 145 -13.51 -6.22 -7.33
N LEU A 146 -13.01 -5.33 -8.19
CA LEU A 146 -11.94 -5.70 -9.12
C LEU A 146 -10.68 -5.98 -8.30
N ILE A 147 -10.03 -7.13 -8.51
CA ILE A 147 -8.77 -7.49 -7.82
C ILE A 147 -7.68 -6.46 -8.16
N SER A 148 -7.56 -6.17 -9.45
CA SER A 148 -7.79 -4.83 -9.96
C SER A 148 -7.43 -3.60 -9.09
N ARG A 149 -8.37 -3.24 -8.26
CA ARG A 149 -8.42 -1.99 -7.53
C ARG A 149 -8.07 -2.17 -6.06
N ILE A 150 -7.89 -3.41 -5.59
CA ILE A 150 -7.54 -3.70 -4.19
C ILE A 150 -6.20 -3.02 -3.84
N ARG A 151 -6.21 -2.34 -2.70
CA ARG A 151 -5.05 -1.69 -2.05
C ARG A 151 -4.87 -2.13 -0.61
N GLY A 152 -5.92 -2.64 0.02
CA GLY A 152 -5.88 -3.19 1.37
C GLY A 152 -6.58 -4.54 1.48
N ILE A 153 -5.99 -5.47 2.23
CA ILE A 153 -6.54 -6.78 2.58
C ILE A 153 -6.45 -6.96 4.09
N PHE A 154 -7.57 -6.79 4.77
CA PHE A 154 -7.62 -6.81 6.23
C PHE A 154 -8.49 -7.95 6.72
N SER A 155 -8.10 -8.58 7.81
CA SER A 155 -8.83 -9.72 8.37
C SER A 155 -8.83 -9.70 9.88
N ASP A 156 -9.96 -10.02 10.49
CA ASP A 156 -10.05 -10.10 11.94
C ASP A 156 -11.02 -11.20 12.40
N ILE A 157 -10.85 -11.62 13.66
CA ILE A 157 -11.67 -12.61 14.33
C ILE A 157 -12.40 -11.89 15.46
N LEU A 158 -13.70 -11.65 15.26
CA LEU A 158 -14.53 -11.04 16.28
C LEU A 158 -15.12 -12.12 17.19
N GLU A 159 -14.64 -12.13 18.43
CA GLU A 159 -15.21 -12.97 19.48
C GLU A 159 -16.60 -12.46 19.87
N PRO A 160 -17.53 -13.38 20.20
CA PRO A 160 -18.88 -13.01 20.59
C PRO A 160 -18.88 -12.29 21.95
N GLU A 161 -19.50 -11.11 22.02
CA GLU A 161 -19.70 -10.37 23.28
C GLU A 161 -20.64 -11.07 24.29
N ARG A 162 -21.31 -12.15 23.89
CA ARG A 162 -22.24 -12.91 24.74
C ARG A 162 -21.87 -14.39 24.71
N GLU A 163 -22.07 -15.08 25.84
CA GLU A 163 -21.78 -16.50 26.06
C GLU A 163 -22.35 -17.49 25.02
N HIS A 164 -23.34 -17.07 24.21
CA HIS A 164 -23.98 -17.89 23.17
C HIS A 164 -23.84 -17.32 21.75
N GLY A 165 -22.96 -16.34 21.53
CA GLY A 165 -22.71 -15.82 20.19
C GLY A 165 -21.74 -16.71 19.41
N GLU A 166 -21.80 -16.63 18.07
CA GLU A 166 -20.84 -17.29 17.20
C GLU A 166 -19.65 -16.36 16.92
N THR A 167 -18.44 -16.92 16.90
CA THR A 167 -17.23 -16.22 16.44
C THR A 167 -17.39 -15.83 14.97
N ALA A 168 -17.16 -14.55 14.65
CA ALA A 168 -17.24 -14.07 13.28
C ALA A 168 -15.82 -13.92 12.69
N TYR A 169 -15.57 -14.55 11.55
CA TYR A 169 -14.33 -14.41 10.78
C TYR A 169 -14.59 -13.43 9.64
N LEU A 170 -13.94 -12.26 9.65
CA LEU A 170 -14.19 -11.19 8.69
C LEU A 170 -12.97 -10.93 7.81
N LEU A 171 -13.23 -10.71 6.53
CA LEU A 171 -12.28 -10.22 5.54
C LEU A 171 -12.81 -8.91 4.96
N CYS A 172 -11.98 -7.87 4.98
CA CYS A 172 -12.27 -6.57 4.41
C CYS A 172 -11.26 -6.28 3.29
N LEU A 173 -11.76 -6.02 2.09
CA LEU A 173 -10.97 -5.55 0.96
C LEU A 173 -11.23 -4.06 0.79
N VAL A 174 -10.18 -3.27 0.63
CA VAL A 174 -10.27 -1.83 0.39
C VAL A 174 -9.72 -1.53 -0.99
N ASP A 175 -10.50 -0.83 -1.82
CA ASP A 175 -10.09 -0.45 -3.16
C ASP A 175 -9.33 0.90 -3.20
N ALA A 176 -8.86 1.28 -4.39
CA ALA A 176 -8.10 2.50 -4.63
C ALA A 176 -8.85 3.80 -4.28
N ASP A 177 -10.19 3.77 -4.26
CA ASP A 177 -11.03 4.92 -3.90
C ASP A 177 -11.53 4.83 -2.44
N GLY A 178 -11.06 3.85 -1.68
CA GLY A 178 -11.46 3.62 -0.29
C GLY A 178 -12.80 2.89 -0.13
N SER A 179 -13.35 2.30 -1.19
CA SER A 179 -14.54 1.47 -1.10
C SER A 179 -14.21 0.14 -0.43
N ILE A 180 -15.09 -0.30 0.48
CA ILE A 180 -14.88 -1.51 1.28
C ILE A 180 -15.79 -2.64 0.79
N LEU A 181 -15.23 -3.83 0.57
CA LEU A 181 -15.97 -5.09 0.45
C LEU A 181 -15.72 -5.90 1.72
N GLU A 182 -16.77 -6.16 2.47
CA GLU A 182 -16.74 -6.98 3.69
C GLU A 182 -17.32 -8.37 3.41
N ALA A 183 -16.57 -9.41 3.76
CA ALA A 183 -16.97 -10.80 3.62
C ALA A 183 -16.84 -11.55 4.97
N SER A 184 -17.93 -12.20 5.36
CA SER A 184 -17.94 -13.11 6.52
C SER A 184 -17.67 -14.53 6.06
N LEU A 185 -16.69 -15.18 6.70
CA LEU A 185 -16.18 -16.49 6.33
C LEU A 185 -16.50 -17.53 7.41
N PRO A 186 -16.64 -18.82 7.04
CA PRO A 186 -17.16 -19.86 7.94
C PRO A 186 -16.14 -20.33 8.99
N SER A 187 -14.84 -20.10 8.79
CA SER A 187 -13.81 -20.50 9.74
C SER A 187 -12.51 -19.72 9.53
N ARG A 188 -11.65 -19.72 10.56
CA ARG A 188 -10.29 -19.18 10.49
C ARG A 188 -9.47 -19.77 9.33
N SER A 189 -9.53 -21.10 9.13
CA SER A 189 -8.78 -21.74 8.05
C SER A 189 -9.21 -21.25 6.67
N VAL A 190 -10.51 -21.00 6.48
CA VAL A 190 -11.03 -20.46 5.21
C VAL A 190 -10.63 -18.99 5.03
N LEU A 191 -10.61 -18.21 6.10
CA LEU A 191 -10.11 -16.83 6.11
C LEU A 191 -8.63 -16.75 5.73
N ASP A 192 -7.78 -17.56 6.36
CA ASP A 192 -6.34 -17.57 6.10
C ASP A 192 -6.05 -17.97 4.64
N LYS A 193 -6.77 -18.96 4.10
CA LYS A 193 -6.64 -19.38 2.70
C LYS A 193 -7.12 -18.31 1.72
N ALA A 194 -8.25 -17.65 2.00
CA ALA A 194 -8.74 -16.55 1.17
C ALA A 194 -7.76 -15.38 1.13
N ARG A 195 -7.17 -15.03 2.29
CA ARG A 195 -6.14 -14.01 2.40
C ARG A 195 -4.88 -14.37 1.60
N ALA A 196 -4.41 -15.61 1.71
CA ALA A 196 -3.25 -16.09 0.95
C ALA A 196 -3.49 -16.00 -0.57
N CYS A 197 -4.64 -16.47 -1.05
CA CYS A 197 -5.03 -16.39 -2.47
C CYS A 197 -5.03 -14.93 -3.00
N LEU A 198 -5.52 -13.99 -2.20
CA LEU A 198 -5.50 -12.57 -2.56
C LEU A 198 -4.10 -11.98 -2.55
N LEU A 199 -3.26 -12.32 -1.57
CA LEU A 199 -1.88 -11.86 -1.50
C LEU A 199 -1.04 -12.39 -2.66
N GLU A 200 -1.33 -13.58 -3.21
CA GLU A 200 -0.71 -14.04 -4.46
C GLU A 200 -1.10 -13.14 -5.65
N SER A 201 -2.34 -12.66 -5.68
CA SER A 201 -2.87 -11.85 -6.78
C SER A 201 -2.49 -10.37 -6.69
N VAL A 202 -2.38 -9.83 -5.47
CA VAL A 202 -2.04 -8.43 -5.17
C VAL A 202 -1.08 -8.35 -3.97
N PRO A 203 0.17 -8.80 -4.13
CA PRO A 203 1.14 -8.91 -3.02
C PRO A 203 1.52 -7.58 -2.39
N ASP A 204 1.42 -6.48 -3.15
CA ASP A 204 1.78 -5.14 -2.69
C ASP A 204 0.59 -4.39 -2.06
N ALA A 205 -0.56 -5.05 -1.88
CA ALA A 205 -1.65 -4.52 -1.08
C ALA A 205 -1.27 -4.54 0.41
N VAL A 206 -1.59 -3.46 1.14
CA VAL A 206 -1.39 -3.41 2.59
C VAL A 206 -2.23 -4.50 3.23
N SER A 207 -1.66 -5.28 4.15
CA SER A 207 -2.40 -6.35 4.80
C SER A 207 -2.17 -6.39 6.30
N GLY A 208 -3.19 -6.82 7.05
CA GLY A 208 -3.11 -6.88 8.51
C GLY A 208 -4.46 -7.10 9.17
N GLY A 209 -4.53 -6.80 10.47
CA GLY A 209 -5.76 -6.76 11.24
C GLY A 209 -6.58 -5.49 11.00
N PHE A 210 -7.69 -5.33 11.74
CA PHE A 210 -8.52 -4.13 11.64
C PHE A 210 -7.86 -2.86 12.21
N GLU A 211 -6.84 -2.99 13.05
CA GLU A 211 -6.00 -1.86 13.47
C GLU A 211 -5.22 -1.29 12.27
N ALA A 212 -4.53 -2.15 11.51
CA ALA A 212 -3.86 -1.75 10.27
C ALA A 212 -4.85 -1.21 9.21
N MET A 213 -6.10 -1.68 9.23
CA MET A 213 -7.17 -1.11 8.38
C MET A 213 -7.49 0.33 8.78
N ALA A 214 -7.57 0.63 10.08
CA ALA A 214 -7.82 1.98 10.56
C ALA A 214 -6.67 2.92 10.16
N ASP A 215 -5.43 2.48 10.30
CA ASP A 215 -4.25 3.23 9.86
C ASP A 215 -4.27 3.48 8.34
N PHE A 216 -4.58 2.45 7.55
CA PHE A 216 -4.72 2.56 6.11
C PHE A 216 -5.83 3.55 5.69
N MET A 217 -6.96 3.54 6.39
CA MET A 217 -8.07 4.47 6.10
C MET A 217 -7.74 5.91 6.49
N ASN A 218 -6.87 6.11 7.48
CA ASN A 218 -6.37 7.42 7.91
C ASN A 218 -5.09 7.86 7.20
N MET A 219 -4.50 7.00 6.37
CA MET A 219 -3.29 7.27 5.61
C MET A 219 -3.47 8.47 4.70
N ASP A 220 -2.44 9.31 4.63
CA ASP A 220 -2.41 10.50 3.81
C ASP A 220 -2.37 10.18 2.30
N ASP A 221 -2.53 11.22 1.49
CA ASP A 221 -2.57 11.06 0.04
C ASP A 221 -1.24 10.57 -0.54
N GLU A 222 -0.10 10.85 0.11
CA GLU A 222 1.22 10.40 -0.39
C GLU A 222 1.40 8.91 -0.16
N GLY A 223 1.10 8.40 1.03
CA GLY A 223 1.11 6.97 1.32
C GLY A 223 0.16 6.20 0.38
N ARG A 224 -1.03 6.76 0.12
CA ARG A 224 -1.96 6.19 -0.87
C ARG A 224 -1.42 6.23 -2.30
N ARG A 225 -0.71 7.30 -2.69
CA ARG A 225 -0.05 7.38 -4.01
C ARG A 225 1.05 6.35 -4.16
N GLU A 226 1.84 6.12 -3.12
CA GLU A 226 2.93 5.14 -3.13
C GLU A 226 2.40 3.70 -3.27
N ILE A 227 1.38 3.32 -2.50
CA ILE A 227 0.75 2.00 -2.63
C ILE A 227 0.17 1.81 -4.04
N ASN A 228 -0.50 2.84 -4.57
CA ASN A 228 -0.99 2.83 -5.95
C ASN A 228 0.15 2.66 -6.97
N ARG A 229 1.28 3.35 -6.78
CA ARG A 229 2.45 3.28 -7.64
C ARG A 229 3.00 1.85 -7.67
N ARG A 230 3.19 1.22 -6.51
CA ARG A 230 3.71 -0.16 -6.38
C ARG A 230 2.79 -1.20 -7.01
N VAL A 231 1.51 -1.19 -6.64
CA VAL A 231 0.52 -2.14 -7.18
C VAL A 231 0.41 -2.03 -8.70
N ASN A 232 0.44 -0.81 -9.24
CA ASN A 232 0.40 -0.60 -10.69
C ASN A 232 1.70 -1.04 -11.37
N ALA A 233 2.86 -0.80 -10.76
CA ALA A 233 4.16 -1.18 -11.31
C ALA A 233 4.34 -2.70 -11.34
N ARG A 234 3.92 -3.43 -10.30
CA ARG A 234 3.94 -4.91 -10.27
C ARG A 234 3.11 -5.52 -11.40
N ARG A 235 1.98 -4.93 -11.74
CA ARG A 235 1.18 -5.37 -12.91
C ARG A 235 1.85 -5.13 -14.25
N GLN A 236 2.76 -4.16 -14.28
CA GLN A 236 3.57 -3.88 -15.44
C GLN A 236 4.91 -4.63 -15.39
N ALA A 237 5.16 -5.44 -14.35
CA ALA A 237 6.38 -6.24 -14.23
C ALA A 237 6.57 -7.11 -15.48
N GLY A 238 7.80 -7.12 -15.99
CA GLY A 238 8.14 -7.74 -17.28
C GLY A 238 8.16 -6.76 -18.47
N LYS A 239 7.76 -5.49 -18.30
CA LYS A 239 8.03 -4.43 -19.28
C LYS A 239 9.39 -3.76 -18.99
N PRO A 240 10.18 -3.39 -20.02
CA PRO A 240 11.48 -2.74 -19.82
C PRO A 240 11.33 -1.39 -19.11
N VAL A 241 12.00 -1.22 -17.96
CA VAL A 241 12.00 0.02 -17.17
C VAL A 241 13.14 0.92 -17.60
N SER A 242 12.92 2.23 -17.72
CA SER A 242 14.01 3.17 -18.03
C SER A 242 14.80 3.52 -16.77
N PHE A 243 16.11 3.71 -16.87
CA PHE A 243 16.95 4.15 -15.76
C PHE A 243 17.30 5.63 -15.89
N SER A 244 17.36 6.35 -14.77
CA SER A 244 18.25 7.50 -14.63
C SER A 244 19.63 7.02 -14.20
N TYR A 245 20.66 7.59 -14.80
CA TYR A 245 22.04 7.32 -14.47
C TYR A 245 22.62 8.51 -13.70
N ALA A 246 23.40 8.23 -12.66
CA ALA A 246 24.24 9.21 -11.98
C ALA A 246 25.70 8.74 -12.04
N GLY A 247 26.58 9.64 -12.47
CA GLY A 247 28.03 9.38 -12.51
C GLY A 247 28.71 9.73 -11.18
N PRO A 248 30.04 9.86 -11.18
CA PRO A 248 30.81 10.22 -9.99
C PRO A 248 30.47 11.60 -9.42
N ASP A 249 29.77 12.46 -10.16
CA ASP A 249 29.24 13.74 -9.69
C ASP A 249 27.94 13.58 -8.87
N GLY A 250 27.24 12.45 -9.05
CA GLY A 250 26.01 12.08 -8.37
C GLY A 250 24.78 12.83 -8.86
N VAL A 251 24.86 13.52 -10.01
CA VAL A 251 23.73 14.22 -10.60
C VAL A 251 22.95 13.25 -11.48
N PRO A 252 21.69 12.91 -11.14
CA PRO A 252 20.91 11.98 -11.95
C PRO A 252 20.52 12.59 -13.29
N THR A 253 20.67 11.84 -14.38
CA THR A 253 20.25 12.22 -15.72
C THR A 253 19.58 11.05 -16.44
N SER A 254 18.49 11.33 -17.15
CA SER A 254 17.82 10.38 -18.06
C SER A 254 18.38 10.42 -19.49
N LEU A 255 19.35 11.32 -19.76
CA LEU A 255 19.97 11.51 -21.07
C LEU A 255 21.28 10.72 -21.25
N ALA A 256 21.64 9.90 -20.27
CA ALA A 256 22.84 9.08 -20.37
C ALA A 256 22.77 8.13 -21.57
N THR A 257 23.91 7.93 -22.23
CA THR A 257 24.06 6.98 -23.32
C THR A 257 24.93 5.80 -22.87
N GLU A 258 24.90 4.70 -23.63
CA GLU A 258 25.79 3.56 -23.40
C GLU A 258 27.26 3.99 -23.30
N GLN A 259 27.70 4.84 -24.22
CA GLN A 259 29.06 5.38 -24.25
C GLN A 259 29.38 6.20 -22.99
N THR A 260 28.43 6.98 -22.48
CA THR A 260 28.61 7.73 -21.23
C THR A 260 28.84 6.79 -20.05
N VAL A 261 28.08 5.69 -19.98
CA VAL A 261 28.23 4.69 -18.90
C VAL A 261 29.58 3.98 -19.01
N GLU A 262 29.98 3.56 -20.22
CA GLU A 262 31.28 2.92 -20.47
C GLU A 262 32.47 3.82 -20.11
N GLU A 263 32.42 5.09 -20.53
CA GLU A 263 33.48 6.04 -20.22
C GLU A 263 33.60 6.31 -18.72
N SER A 264 32.48 6.35 -17.98
CA SER A 264 32.49 6.52 -16.53
C SER A 264 33.01 5.29 -15.79
N ILE A 265 32.67 4.08 -16.23
CA ILE A 265 33.25 2.84 -15.67
C ILE A 265 34.77 2.85 -15.86
N ALA A 266 35.26 3.23 -17.05
CA ALA A 266 36.69 3.25 -17.34
C ALA A 266 37.47 4.31 -16.53
N ARG A 267 36.78 5.34 -16.02
CA ARG A 267 37.37 6.45 -15.27
C ARG A 267 37.04 6.41 -13.77
N ILE A 268 36.32 5.39 -13.31
CA ILE A 268 35.95 5.23 -11.91
C ILE A 268 37.21 5.22 -11.05
N LYS A 269 37.18 5.97 -9.95
CA LYS A 269 38.26 6.04 -8.97
C LYS A 269 37.83 5.45 -7.64
N PRO A 270 38.77 5.06 -6.78
CA PRO A 270 38.43 4.69 -5.41
C PRO A 270 37.64 5.81 -4.73
N GLY A 271 36.47 5.49 -4.16
CA GLY A 271 35.51 6.45 -3.61
C GLY A 271 34.38 6.88 -4.57
N ASP A 272 34.55 6.67 -5.88
CA ASP A 272 33.50 6.95 -6.86
C ASP A 272 32.41 5.86 -6.85
N MET A 273 31.18 6.29 -7.08
CA MET A 273 30.01 5.44 -7.18
C MET A 273 29.19 5.85 -8.41
N LEU A 274 28.92 4.88 -9.28
CA LEU A 274 28.02 5.02 -10.43
C LEU A 274 26.69 4.40 -10.06
N VAL A 275 25.57 5.06 -10.34
CA VAL A 275 24.24 4.60 -9.92
C VAL A 275 23.26 4.56 -11.09
N LEU A 276 22.48 3.49 -11.15
CA LEU A 276 21.32 3.32 -12.01
C LEU A 276 20.06 3.25 -11.14
N THR A 277 19.24 4.29 -11.18
CA THR A 277 17.97 4.35 -10.48
C THR A 277 16.83 4.12 -11.47
N PRO A 278 15.99 3.10 -11.29
CA PRO A 278 14.88 2.84 -12.19
C PRO A 278 13.84 3.96 -12.04
N LEU A 279 13.35 4.49 -13.15
CA LEU A 279 12.35 5.58 -13.20
C LEU A 279 10.92 5.10 -12.91
N SER A 280 10.76 3.81 -12.63
CA SER A 280 9.53 3.18 -12.18
C SER A 280 9.92 1.94 -11.36
N PRO A 281 9.11 1.47 -10.41
CA PRO A 281 9.47 0.30 -9.60
C PRO A 281 9.86 -0.90 -10.48
N LEU A 282 11.08 -1.41 -10.27
CA LEU A 282 11.65 -2.53 -11.00
C LEU A 282 11.71 -3.71 -10.05
N PHE A 283 11.04 -4.82 -10.38
CA PHE A 283 10.99 -5.98 -9.49
C PHE A 283 11.88 -7.12 -10.01
N LEU A 284 12.56 -7.79 -9.09
CA LEU A 284 13.23 -9.05 -9.35
C LEU A 284 12.21 -10.18 -9.57
N PRO A 285 12.61 -11.27 -10.26
CA PRO A 285 11.75 -12.45 -10.41
C PRO A 285 11.29 -13.05 -9.08
N SER A 286 12.10 -12.91 -8.03
CA SER A 286 11.82 -13.34 -6.66
C SER A 286 10.84 -12.46 -5.89
N GLY A 287 10.52 -11.28 -6.42
CA GLY A 287 9.47 -10.39 -5.91
C GLY A 287 9.98 -9.14 -5.19
N GLU A 288 11.27 -9.01 -4.88
CA GLU A 288 11.85 -7.81 -4.29
C GLU A 288 11.87 -6.65 -5.28
N GLU A 289 11.72 -5.43 -4.76
CA GLU A 289 11.83 -4.20 -5.55
C GLU A 289 13.29 -3.75 -5.58
N CYS A 290 13.88 -3.63 -6.75
CA CYS A 290 15.18 -3.00 -6.93
C CYS A 290 15.02 -1.47 -6.93
N LEU A 291 15.62 -0.82 -5.93
CA LEU A 291 15.60 0.62 -5.74
C LEU A 291 16.68 1.32 -6.57
N TYR A 292 17.87 0.73 -6.66
CA TYR A 292 18.92 1.14 -7.58
C TYR A 292 20.03 0.08 -7.65
N ILE A 293 20.83 0.16 -8.71
CA ILE A 293 22.03 -0.64 -8.92
C ILE A 293 23.22 0.30 -8.86
N ALA A 294 24.26 -0.08 -8.12
CA ALA A 294 25.46 0.71 -7.95
C ALA A 294 26.71 -0.06 -8.34
N CYS A 295 27.66 0.63 -8.98
CA CYS A 295 29.01 0.15 -9.21
C CYS A 295 29.98 1.10 -8.52
N GLU A 296 30.75 0.58 -7.56
CA GLU A 296 31.68 1.37 -6.74
C GLU A 296 33.08 0.76 -6.76
N GLN A 297 34.09 1.60 -6.61
CA GLN A 297 35.46 1.17 -6.40
C GLN A 297 35.84 1.40 -4.93
N ASP A 298 36.20 0.32 -4.24
CA ASP A 298 36.62 0.38 -2.84
C ASP A 298 37.95 1.14 -2.71
N ALA A 299 38.04 2.02 -1.72
CA ALA A 299 39.21 2.88 -1.45
C ALA A 299 40.52 2.06 -1.29
N GLY A 300 40.41 0.79 -0.87
CA GLY A 300 41.54 -0.11 -0.64
C GLY A 300 41.86 -1.11 -1.77
N GLN A 301 41.05 -1.21 -2.83
CA GLN A 301 41.25 -2.20 -3.90
C GLN A 301 41.20 -1.56 -5.30
N THR A 302 42.32 -1.65 -6.03
CA THR A 302 42.47 -0.98 -7.32
C THR A 302 42.07 -1.81 -8.53
N GLU A 303 41.88 -3.13 -8.38
CA GLU A 303 41.61 -4.05 -9.51
C GLU A 303 40.17 -4.61 -9.53
N THR A 304 39.43 -4.45 -8.44
CA THR A 304 38.07 -4.95 -8.25
C THR A 304 37.09 -3.80 -8.14
N LEU A 305 35.87 -4.04 -8.63
CA LEU A 305 34.73 -3.16 -8.45
C LEU A 305 33.64 -3.95 -7.72
N ARG A 306 32.94 -3.28 -6.82
CA ARG A 306 31.77 -3.84 -6.14
C ARG A 306 30.53 -3.45 -6.91
N LEU A 307 29.78 -4.44 -7.35
CA LEU A 307 28.44 -4.25 -7.91
C LEU A 307 27.44 -4.51 -6.79
N SER A 308 26.46 -3.63 -6.60
CA SER A 308 25.45 -3.72 -5.55
C SER A 308 24.05 -3.48 -6.11
N ALA A 309 23.10 -4.31 -5.70
CA ALA A 309 21.68 -4.10 -5.90
C ALA A 309 21.06 -3.75 -4.54
N TYR A 310 20.44 -2.59 -4.47
CA TYR A 310 19.67 -2.18 -3.30
C TYR A 310 18.24 -2.59 -3.54
N ILE A 311 17.74 -3.51 -2.72
CA ILE A 311 16.45 -4.15 -2.88
C ILE A 311 15.58 -3.93 -1.65
N ARG A 312 14.27 -3.96 -1.85
CA ARG A 312 13.28 -3.92 -0.79
C ARG A 312 12.42 -5.17 -0.83
N ARG A 313 12.31 -5.85 0.31
CA ARG A 313 11.47 -7.03 0.53
C ARG A 313 10.46 -6.71 1.63
N GLY A 314 9.23 -6.35 1.25
CA GLY A 314 8.25 -5.83 2.20
C GLY A 314 8.70 -4.47 2.75
N ASP A 315 8.95 -4.42 4.07
CA ASP A 315 9.51 -3.26 4.79
C ASP A 315 11.03 -3.36 4.95
N ASP A 316 11.62 -4.53 4.69
CA ASP A 316 13.06 -4.73 4.81
C ASP A 316 13.79 -4.15 3.61
N TYR A 317 14.79 -3.32 3.87
CA TYR A 317 15.77 -2.92 2.87
C TYR A 317 16.95 -3.89 2.94
N LEU A 318 17.49 -4.28 1.79
CA LEU A 318 18.63 -5.19 1.70
C LEU A 318 19.59 -4.65 0.66
N ARG A 319 20.88 -4.86 0.89
CA ARG A 319 21.92 -4.68 -0.13
C ARG A 319 22.46 -6.05 -0.47
N GLU A 320 22.30 -6.45 -1.72
CA GLU A 320 23.03 -7.59 -2.25
C GLU A 320 24.21 -7.09 -3.05
N PHE A 321 25.41 -7.63 -2.82
CA PHE A 321 26.60 -7.16 -3.51
C PHE A 321 27.59 -8.28 -3.84
N ARG A 322 28.44 -8.01 -4.83
CA ARG A 322 29.52 -8.90 -5.22
C ARG A 322 30.73 -8.11 -5.68
N ASP A 323 31.91 -8.52 -5.21
CA ASP A 323 33.19 -7.99 -5.67
C ASP A 323 33.65 -8.77 -6.91
N LEU A 324 33.96 -8.03 -7.97
CA LEU A 324 34.25 -8.58 -9.29
C LEU A 324 35.46 -7.87 -9.90
N PRO A 325 36.21 -8.51 -10.81
CA PRO A 325 37.22 -7.81 -11.61
C PRO A 325 36.59 -6.63 -12.34
N GLY A 326 37.26 -5.47 -12.40
CA GLY A 326 36.64 -4.24 -12.89
C GLY A 326 36.05 -4.33 -14.31
N ARG A 327 36.66 -5.14 -15.19
CA ARG A 327 36.12 -5.40 -16.53
C ARG A 327 34.76 -6.13 -16.50
N GLU A 328 34.61 -7.10 -15.61
CA GLU A 328 33.39 -7.90 -15.49
C GLU A 328 32.27 -7.11 -14.83
N ALA A 329 32.58 -6.39 -13.73
CA ALA A 329 31.64 -5.50 -13.06
C ALA A 329 31.11 -4.41 -14.02
N GLY A 330 32.02 -3.80 -14.79
CA GLY A 330 31.68 -2.80 -15.81
C GLY A 330 30.74 -3.33 -16.88
N LEU A 331 31.01 -4.53 -17.41
CA LEU A 331 30.15 -5.18 -18.40
C LEU A 331 28.76 -5.46 -17.82
N LEU A 332 28.67 -5.99 -16.60
CA LEU A 332 27.39 -6.26 -15.95
C LEU A 332 26.60 -4.97 -15.69
N PHE A 333 27.23 -3.92 -15.15
CA PHE A 333 26.57 -2.64 -14.89
C PHE A 333 26.05 -1.98 -16.18
N ARG A 334 26.85 -1.99 -17.25
CA ARG A 334 26.43 -1.51 -18.57
C ARG A 334 25.27 -2.35 -19.12
N ASP A 335 25.35 -3.67 -19.01
CA ASP A 335 24.28 -4.57 -19.47
C ASP A 335 22.97 -4.33 -18.71
N CYS A 336 23.02 -3.97 -17.41
CA CYS A 336 21.83 -3.56 -16.65
C CYS A 336 21.17 -2.31 -17.25
N PHE A 337 21.97 -1.29 -17.59
CA PHE A 337 21.50 -0.08 -18.25
C PHE A 337 20.87 -0.38 -19.62
N MET A 338 21.54 -1.19 -20.44
CA MET A 338 21.11 -1.49 -21.81
C MET A 338 19.90 -2.41 -21.87
N ARG A 339 19.88 -3.45 -21.04
CA ARG A 339 18.81 -4.47 -21.02
C ARG A 339 17.63 -4.07 -20.14
N ARG A 340 17.77 -3.00 -19.36
CA ARG A 340 16.71 -2.49 -18.48
C ARG A 340 16.26 -3.52 -17.44
N ALA A 341 17.24 -4.24 -16.90
CA ALA A 341 17.03 -5.38 -16.03
C ALA A 341 18.03 -5.38 -14.87
N VAL A 342 17.61 -5.99 -13.76
CA VAL A 342 18.47 -6.29 -12.61
C VAL A 342 19.38 -7.47 -13.00
N PRO A 343 20.67 -7.48 -12.61
CA PRO A 343 21.52 -8.63 -12.83
C PRO A 343 21.02 -9.82 -12.01
N ASP A 344 21.45 -11.03 -12.35
CA ASP A 344 21.20 -12.18 -11.49
C ASP A 344 22.03 -12.07 -10.21
N ILE A 345 21.33 -11.90 -9.09
CA ILE A 345 21.93 -11.66 -7.77
C ILE A 345 21.81 -12.87 -6.83
N ALA A 346 21.31 -14.03 -7.29
CA ALA A 346 21.03 -15.17 -6.42
C ALA A 346 22.22 -15.67 -5.58
N ASP A 347 23.45 -15.50 -6.11
CA ASP A 347 24.69 -15.91 -5.45
C ASP A 347 25.46 -14.74 -4.80
N TRP A 348 24.83 -13.56 -4.64
CA TRP A 348 25.50 -12.38 -4.11
C TRP A 348 25.51 -12.37 -2.57
N HIS A 349 26.43 -11.60 -1.99
CA HIS A 349 26.49 -11.42 -0.55
C HIS A 349 25.32 -10.55 -0.11
N VAL A 350 24.45 -11.10 0.74
CA VAL A 350 23.33 -10.36 1.32
C VAL A 350 23.81 -9.63 2.57
N GLN A 351 23.57 -8.33 2.59
CA GLN A 351 23.68 -7.47 3.76
C GLN A 351 22.29 -6.94 4.07
N SER A 352 21.68 -7.42 5.17
CA SER A 352 20.41 -6.88 5.66
C SER A 352 20.59 -5.45 6.17
N TRP A 353 19.57 -4.62 5.98
CA TRP A 353 19.54 -3.27 6.56
C TRP A 353 19.44 -3.32 8.09
N GLU A 354 18.85 -4.36 8.68
CA GLU A 354 18.80 -4.56 10.14
C GLU A 354 19.50 -5.84 10.63
N ASN A 355 20.28 -5.69 11.72
CA ASN A 355 20.51 -6.68 12.76
C ASN A 355 20.81 -5.92 14.06
N ASP A 356 20.08 -6.30 15.12
CA ASP A 356 20.14 -5.93 16.54
C ASP A 356 20.59 -4.51 16.90
N TRP A 357 19.59 -3.71 17.30
CA TRP A 357 19.71 -2.39 17.90
C TRP A 357 20.79 -2.33 19.00
N PRO A 358 21.62 -1.26 19.05
CA PRO A 358 22.27 -0.87 20.30
C PRO A 358 21.19 -0.55 21.35
N GLU A 359 21.39 -0.93 22.62
CA GLU A 359 20.43 -0.65 23.71
C GLU A 359 20.19 0.86 23.92
N GLU A 360 21.08 1.73 23.43
CA GLU A 360 20.97 3.19 23.51
C GLU A 360 20.82 3.82 22.12
N ARG A 361 19.82 4.70 21.96
CA ARG A 361 19.61 5.49 20.74
C ARG A 361 20.38 6.82 20.80
N PRO A 362 20.87 7.35 19.66
CA PRO A 362 21.48 8.67 19.65
C PRO A 362 20.44 9.76 19.91
N ILE A 363 20.86 10.77 20.64
CA ILE A 363 20.09 11.97 20.96
C ILE A 363 20.22 12.94 19.79
N LEU A 364 19.09 13.42 19.28
CA LEU A 364 19.04 14.46 18.26
C LEU A 364 19.10 15.84 18.89
N PHE A 365 19.95 16.70 18.32
CA PHE A 365 20.02 18.11 18.66
C PHE A 365 19.76 18.92 17.39
N VAL A 366 18.80 19.86 17.44
CA VAL A 366 18.51 20.79 16.34
C VAL A 366 18.70 22.20 16.88
N ASP A 367 19.62 22.96 16.28
CA ASP A 367 20.03 24.30 16.77
C ASP A 367 20.19 24.36 18.30
N ASP A 368 21.01 23.44 18.82
CA ASP A 368 21.32 23.26 20.25
C ASP A 368 20.15 22.85 21.16
N LYS A 369 18.95 22.61 20.61
CA LYS A 369 17.81 22.05 21.36
C LYS A 369 17.85 20.53 21.32
N ARG A 370 17.81 19.93 22.51
CA ARG A 370 17.83 18.49 22.73
C ARG A 370 16.45 17.86 22.53
N PHE A 371 16.39 16.79 21.75
CA PHE A 371 15.21 15.94 21.56
C PHE A 371 15.54 14.50 21.98
N GLU A 372 14.71 13.93 22.85
CA GLU A 372 14.86 12.56 23.37
C GLU A 372 13.82 11.64 22.74
N ASN A 373 14.09 10.33 22.73
CA ASN A 373 13.23 9.30 22.12
C ASN A 373 12.92 9.55 20.64
N THR A 374 13.87 10.12 19.90
CA THR A 374 13.71 10.41 18.47
C THR A 374 13.67 9.12 17.65
N SER A 375 12.93 9.20 16.54
CA SER A 375 12.89 8.26 15.43
C SER A 375 13.85 8.70 14.32
N PHE A 376 14.07 7.88 13.29
CA PHE A 376 14.88 8.32 12.15
C PHE A 376 14.13 9.35 11.30
N GLU A 377 12.80 9.26 11.26
CA GLU A 377 11.91 10.24 10.63
C GLU A 377 12.09 11.65 11.24
N ASP A 378 12.42 11.75 12.52
CA ASP A 378 12.74 13.04 13.15
C ASP A 378 14.08 13.62 12.65
N VAL A 379 15.03 12.76 12.27
CA VAL A 379 16.30 13.16 11.66
C VAL A 379 16.08 13.63 10.21
N GLU A 380 15.20 12.95 9.48
CA GLU A 380 14.75 13.38 8.16
C GLU A 380 14.04 14.75 8.22
N ALA A 381 13.15 14.94 9.19
CA ALA A 381 12.47 16.20 9.42
C ALA A 381 13.44 17.34 9.80
N ALA A 382 14.50 17.05 10.55
CA ALA A 382 15.56 18.01 10.84
C ALA A 382 16.34 18.39 9.56
N LEU A 383 16.62 17.42 8.69
CA LEU A 383 17.25 17.68 7.39
C LEU A 383 16.34 18.50 6.46
N ASP A 384 15.04 18.20 6.43
CA ASP A 384 14.04 18.98 5.69
C ASP A 384 13.96 20.42 6.19
N GLY A 385 14.04 20.64 7.51
CA GLY A 385 14.09 21.98 8.06
C GLY A 385 15.38 22.74 7.74
N VAL A 386 16.52 22.06 7.61
CA VAL A 386 17.76 22.68 7.07
C VAL A 386 17.61 23.02 5.58
N ASP A 387 16.93 22.18 4.80
CA ASP A 387 16.62 22.47 3.40
C ASP A 387 15.66 23.66 3.23
N GLY A 388 14.67 23.77 4.10
CA GLY A 388 13.72 24.88 4.16
C GLY A 388 14.32 26.17 4.72
N GLY A 389 15.48 26.09 5.38
CA GLY A 389 16.12 27.21 6.07
C GLY A 389 15.49 27.54 7.43
N ASP A 390 14.65 26.65 7.97
CA ASP A 390 14.02 26.76 9.29
C ASP A 390 15.02 26.45 10.42
N TYR A 391 16.01 25.60 10.13
CA TYR A 391 17.08 25.22 11.06
C TYR A 391 18.46 25.53 10.48
N GLY A 392 19.39 25.98 11.34
CA GLY A 392 20.77 26.26 10.97
C GLY A 392 21.65 25.01 10.96
N SER A 393 21.36 24.04 11.83
CA SER A 393 22.17 22.84 12.03
C SER A 393 21.43 21.76 12.82
N PHE A 394 21.87 20.52 12.69
CA PHE A 394 21.51 19.47 13.62
C PHE A 394 22.65 18.47 13.82
N PHE A 395 22.66 17.73 14.92
CA PHE A 395 23.63 16.67 15.14
C PHE A 395 23.05 15.51 15.96
N LEU A 396 23.66 14.34 15.80
CA LEU A 396 23.39 13.13 16.55
C LEU A 396 24.57 12.80 17.46
N MET A 397 24.29 12.39 18.69
CA MET A 397 25.29 11.96 19.67
C MET A 397 24.71 10.91 20.61
N PHE A 398 25.46 9.83 20.90
CA PHE A 398 25.02 8.82 21.86
C PHE A 398 25.09 9.31 23.31
N PRO A 399 24.17 8.90 24.22
CA PRO A 399 24.11 9.37 25.60
C PRO A 399 25.42 9.16 26.39
N GLY A 400 26.16 8.11 26.08
CA GLY A 400 27.47 7.83 26.68
C GLY A 400 28.59 8.78 26.23
N GLY A 401 28.44 9.52 25.13
CA GLY A 401 29.43 10.47 24.62
C GLY A 401 30.74 9.85 24.09
N TYR A 402 30.91 8.53 24.21
CA TYR A 402 32.11 7.81 23.78
C TYR A 402 32.13 7.55 22.26
N ASP A 403 30.98 7.48 21.58
CA ASP A 403 30.88 7.12 20.15
C ASP A 403 31.05 8.30 19.18
N GLY A 404 31.61 9.43 19.66
CA GLY A 404 31.74 10.65 18.87
C GLY A 404 30.40 11.33 18.57
N TYR A 405 30.34 12.15 17.53
CA TYR A 405 29.09 12.74 17.03
C TYR A 405 29.14 12.94 15.51
N LEU A 406 27.95 13.00 14.89
CA LEU A 406 27.79 13.38 13.49
C LEU A 406 26.87 14.59 13.39
N SER A 407 27.32 15.64 12.70
CA SER A 407 26.65 16.94 12.64
C SER A 407 26.53 17.45 11.22
N LEU A 408 25.38 18.08 10.92
CA LEU A 408 25.16 18.87 9.73
C LEU A 408 25.15 20.34 10.13
N ASN A 409 26.16 21.07 9.70
CA ASN A 409 26.38 22.50 9.98
C ASN A 409 25.83 23.38 8.85
N GLY A 410 24.57 23.11 8.47
CA GLY A 410 23.85 23.87 7.45
C GLY A 410 24.41 23.71 6.04
N ARG A 411 24.14 24.71 5.21
CA ARG A 411 24.53 24.75 3.79
C ARG A 411 25.54 25.86 3.50
N GLN A 412 26.55 25.54 2.70
CA GLN A 412 27.50 26.50 2.14
C GLN A 412 27.34 26.52 0.61
N GLY A 413 26.58 27.49 0.10
CA GLY A 413 26.11 27.46 -1.28
C GLY A 413 25.20 26.24 -1.49
N ASP A 414 25.48 25.44 -2.52
CA ASP A 414 24.69 24.24 -2.81
C ASP A 414 25.06 23.03 -1.94
N ASN A 415 26.16 23.10 -1.18
CA ASN A 415 26.70 21.96 -0.42
C ASN A 415 26.21 21.92 1.03
N TYR A 416 25.89 20.73 1.50
CA TYR A 416 25.73 20.36 2.91
C TYR A 416 27.11 20.25 3.58
N VAL A 417 27.28 20.88 4.73
CA VAL A 417 28.55 20.83 5.49
C VAL A 417 28.41 19.85 6.64
N VAL A 418 29.02 18.68 6.52
CA VAL A 418 28.94 17.63 7.54
C VAL A 418 30.25 17.62 8.34
N GLU A 419 30.17 17.68 9.67
CA GLU A 419 31.29 17.44 10.58
C GLU A 419 31.05 16.19 11.42
N ALA A 420 32.11 15.41 11.62
CA ALA A 420 32.12 14.25 12.48
C ALA A 420 33.26 14.34 13.49
N ALA A 421 33.02 13.89 14.72
CA ALA A 421 34.06 13.70 15.73
C ALA A 421 34.25 12.21 15.98
N LEU A 422 35.52 11.76 16.04
CA LEU A 422 35.84 10.37 16.35
C LEU A 422 35.71 10.09 17.86
N PRO A 423 35.34 8.85 18.23
CA PRO A 423 35.47 8.32 19.59
C PRO A 423 36.89 8.53 20.13
N ASP A 424 37.03 9.03 21.35
CA ASP A 424 38.27 9.05 22.16
C ASP A 424 39.54 9.69 21.58
N GLU A 425 39.55 10.13 20.32
CA GLU A 425 40.74 10.69 19.66
C GLU A 425 40.76 12.23 19.65
N ASP A 426 39.66 12.89 20.04
CA ASP A 426 39.51 14.35 20.04
C ASP A 426 39.89 14.97 18.67
N ARG A 427 39.52 14.22 17.61
CA ARG A 427 39.75 14.52 16.20
C ARG A 427 38.44 14.80 15.50
N TYR A 428 38.47 15.80 14.64
CA TYR A 428 37.29 16.32 13.96
C TYR A 428 37.53 16.37 12.47
N PHE A 429 36.55 15.91 11.70
CA PHE A 429 36.60 15.83 10.26
C PHE A 429 35.43 16.56 9.66
N ARG A 430 35.65 17.20 8.51
CA ARG A 430 34.62 17.93 7.76
C ARG A 430 34.61 17.52 6.30
N ILE A 431 33.42 17.35 5.75
CA ILE A 431 33.21 17.24 4.31
C ILE A 431 32.09 18.19 3.86
N ALA A 432 32.18 18.64 2.61
CA ALA A 432 31.10 19.36 1.95
C ALA A 432 30.59 18.49 0.79
N THR A 433 29.29 18.22 0.75
CA THR A 433 28.68 17.42 -0.33
C THR A 433 27.41 18.10 -0.84
N PRO A 434 27.14 18.15 -2.15
CA PRO A 434 25.86 18.62 -2.66
C PRO A 434 24.75 17.56 -2.53
N ARG A 435 25.08 16.33 -2.09
CA ARG A 435 24.19 15.17 -2.15
C ARG A 435 23.41 15.00 -0.85
N ARG A 436 22.16 15.45 -0.84
CA ARG A 436 21.22 15.22 0.27
C ARG A 436 21.10 13.75 0.66
N ALA A 437 20.99 12.85 -0.32
CA ALA A 437 20.87 11.41 -0.06
C ALA A 437 22.13 10.82 0.60
N GLN A 438 23.31 11.37 0.33
CA GLN A 438 24.56 10.95 0.97
C GLN A 438 24.63 11.41 2.42
N VAL A 439 24.17 12.64 2.70
CA VAL A 439 24.00 13.13 4.07
C VAL A 439 23.06 12.21 4.83
N LEU A 440 21.88 11.92 4.27
CA LEU A 440 20.92 11.03 4.89
C LEU A 440 21.48 9.62 5.12
N PHE A 441 22.25 9.08 4.17
CA PHE A 441 22.95 7.81 4.30
C PHE A 441 23.93 7.79 5.48
N TRP A 442 24.74 8.84 5.63
CA TRP A 442 25.66 8.97 6.75
C TRP A 442 24.93 9.06 8.09
N PHE A 443 23.84 9.83 8.14
CA PHE A 443 23.04 9.97 9.34
C PHE A 443 22.27 8.70 9.70
N SER A 444 21.75 7.94 8.74
CA SER A 444 21.16 6.61 8.97
C SER A 444 22.22 5.64 9.51
N GLY A 445 23.39 5.56 8.86
CA GLY A 445 24.47 4.68 9.32
C GLY A 445 24.96 4.99 10.73
N TYR A 446 25.02 6.27 11.09
CA TYR A 446 25.35 6.70 12.44
C TYR A 446 24.21 6.46 13.43
N TYR A 447 22.97 6.74 13.03
CA TYR A 447 21.77 6.57 13.86
C TYR A 447 21.52 5.11 14.24
N GLU A 448 21.68 4.19 13.30
CA GLU A 448 21.36 2.77 13.48
C GLU A 448 22.49 1.96 14.14
N LYS A 449 23.75 2.29 13.82
CA LYS A 449 24.90 1.39 14.09
C LYS A 449 26.05 2.06 14.84
N SER A 450 25.85 3.29 15.32
CA SER A 450 26.91 4.16 15.88
C SER A 450 28.13 4.29 14.95
N ARG A 451 27.93 4.07 13.65
CA ARG A 451 29.02 3.96 12.70
C ARG A 451 29.22 5.30 12.02
N LEU A 452 30.36 5.91 12.32
CA LEU A 452 30.76 7.11 11.60
C LEU A 452 31.08 6.80 10.13
N PRO A 453 30.85 7.78 9.23
CA PRO A 453 31.21 7.65 7.81
C PRO A 453 32.67 7.30 7.62
N TYR A 454 33.00 6.68 6.47
CA TYR A 454 34.39 6.51 6.08
C TYR A 454 35.02 7.90 5.80
N MET A 455 36.06 8.25 6.56
CA MET A 455 36.56 9.64 6.65
C MET A 455 37.83 9.93 5.85
N GLU A 456 38.28 9.03 4.96
CA GLU A 456 39.55 9.21 4.23
C GLU A 456 39.55 10.49 3.35
N GLU A 457 38.40 10.84 2.77
CA GLU A 457 38.23 12.04 1.94
C GLU A 457 37.89 13.31 2.76
N TRP A 458 37.70 13.18 4.07
CA TRP A 458 37.25 14.28 4.90
C TRP A 458 38.45 15.13 5.32
N LYS A 459 38.26 16.45 5.31
CA LYS A 459 39.29 17.38 5.79
C LYS A 459 39.40 17.26 7.31
N ASP A 460 40.59 16.96 7.82
CA ASP A 460 40.89 17.09 9.25
C ASP A 460 40.81 18.58 9.66
N VAL A 461 39.87 18.89 10.53
CA VAL A 461 39.56 20.25 11.03
C VAL A 461 39.80 20.36 12.54
N THR A 462 40.53 19.42 13.13
CA THR A 462 40.74 19.33 14.58
C THR A 462 41.24 20.63 15.20
N LYS A 463 42.25 21.27 14.60
CA LYS A 463 42.79 22.56 15.06
C LYS A 463 41.77 23.71 14.98
N GLU A 464 40.93 23.71 13.93
CA GLU A 464 39.89 24.72 13.73
C GLU A 464 38.79 24.59 14.79
N VAL A 465 38.39 23.35 15.10
CA VAL A 465 37.37 23.05 16.12
C VAL A 465 37.88 23.37 17.52
N LYS A 466 39.08 22.92 17.90
CA LYS A 466 39.69 23.23 19.22
C LYS A 466 39.83 24.73 19.46
N LYS A 467 40.23 25.48 18.44
CA LYS A 467 40.29 26.95 18.50
C LYS A 467 38.90 27.58 18.71
N ARG A 468 37.85 27.07 18.06
CA ARG A 468 36.46 27.55 18.25
C ARG A 468 35.93 27.23 19.65
N ARG A 469 36.30 26.08 20.22
CA ARG A 469 35.90 25.64 21.56
C ARG A 469 36.69 26.28 22.71
N GLY A 470 37.74 27.04 22.41
CA GLY A 470 38.59 27.67 23.43
C GLY A 470 39.59 26.71 24.07
N GLU A 471 39.85 25.58 23.44
CA GLU A 471 40.73 24.49 23.90
C GLU A 471 42.10 24.51 23.17
N ALA A 472 42.55 25.70 22.76
CA ALA A 472 43.88 25.86 22.18
C ALA A 472 44.94 25.70 23.28
N ASP A 473 45.98 24.90 23.02
CA ASP A 473 47.17 24.72 23.87
C ASP A 473 47.71 26.02 24.47
#